data_AF-A0A536YUL2-F1
#
_entry.id   AF-A0A536YUL2-F1
#
_cell.length_a   1.000
_cell.length_b   1.000
_cell.length_c   1.000
_cell.angle_alpha   90.00
_cell.angle_beta   90.00
_cell.angle_gamma   90.00
#
_symmetry.space_group_name_H-M   'P 1'
#
loop_
_entity.id
_entity.type
_entity.pdbx_description
1 polymer ?
#
loop_
_entity_poly.entity_id
_entity_poly.type
_entity_poly.pdbx_seq_one_letter_code
_entity_poly.pdbx_strand_id
1 'polypeptide(L)'
;MSKVPFKDVPFLVKAAVFVSFFTAWVMFEEFVIDRHGLWRFLPFYKVGLFCVWDVLALVVIGSGLVWFSLPRRSERAPCVLRGSLRWCPVC
;
A
#
# COMPACT_ATOMS: atom_id res chain seq x y z
N MET A 1 -16.73 -12.40 -11.85
CA MET A 1 -15.41 -11.74 -12.01
C MET A 1 -14.52 -12.22 -10.88
N SER A 2 -13.60 -13.15 -11.16
CA SER A 2 -12.72 -13.73 -10.13
C SER A 2 -11.70 -12.67 -9.69
N LYS A 3 -11.72 -12.30 -8.40
CA LYS A 3 -10.77 -11.33 -7.84
C LYS A 3 -9.46 -12.05 -7.58
N VAL A 4 -8.42 -11.72 -8.36
CA VAL A 4 -7.07 -12.25 -8.17
C VAL A 4 -6.46 -11.54 -6.96
N PRO A 5 -5.95 -12.27 -5.96
CA PRO A 5 -5.34 -11.62 -4.79
C PRO A 5 -4.03 -10.93 -5.20
N PHE A 6 -3.76 -9.78 -4.58
CA PHE A 6 -2.58 -8.96 -4.84
C PHE A 6 -1.24 -9.66 -4.55
N LYS A 7 -1.29 -10.85 -3.94
CA LYS A 7 -0.10 -11.68 -3.72
C LYS A 7 0.38 -12.35 -5.00
N ASP A 8 -0.55 -12.76 -5.87
CA ASP A 8 -0.31 -13.58 -7.06
C ASP A 8 0.01 -12.74 -8.31
N VAL A 9 -0.03 -11.42 -8.21
CA VAL A 9 0.39 -10.54 -9.32
C VAL A 9 1.92 -10.50 -9.46
N PRO A 10 2.43 -10.48 -10.71
CA PRO A 10 3.87 -10.46 -10.96
C PRO A 10 4.52 -9.22 -10.38
N PHE A 11 5.79 -9.35 -9.99
CA PHE A 11 6.57 -8.25 -9.38
C PHE A 11 6.54 -6.97 -10.22
N LEU A 12 6.54 -7.11 -11.55
CA LEU A 12 6.47 -5.99 -12.47
C LEU A 12 5.21 -5.13 -12.30
N VAL A 13 4.07 -5.77 -12.04
CA VAL A 13 2.79 -5.06 -11.80
C VAL A 13 2.83 -4.37 -10.44
N LYS A 14 3.41 -5.02 -9.41
CA LYS A 14 3.60 -4.38 -8.09
C LYS A 14 4.51 -3.15 -8.18
N ALA A 15 5.58 -3.25 -8.96
CA ALA A 15 6.49 -2.13 -9.22
C ALA A 15 5.80 -1.01 -10.01
N ALA A 16 5.01 -1.33 -11.04
CA ALA A 16 4.25 -0.32 -11.78
C ALA A 16 3.23 0.42 -10.89
N VAL A 17 2.54 -0.32 -10.01
CA VAL A 17 1.64 0.28 -9.00
C VAL A 17 2.42 1.17 -8.04
N PHE A 18 3.57 0.71 -7.52
CA PHE A 18 4.44 1.54 -6.68
C PHE A 18 4.87 2.83 -7.36
N VAL A 19 5.38 2.73 -8.59
CA VAL A 19 5.86 3.89 -9.37
C VAL A 19 4.71 4.86 -9.65
N SER A 20 3.53 4.38 -10.04
CA SER A 20 2.38 5.26 -10.28
C SER A 20 1.93 6.04 -9.04
N PHE A 21 1.89 5.40 -7.87
CA PHE A 21 1.60 6.11 -6.62
C PHE A 21 2.70 7.12 -6.27
N PHE A 22 3.96 6.76 -6.48
CA PHE A 22 5.08 7.67 -6.24
C PHE A 22 5.05 8.88 -7.19
N THR A 23 4.79 8.66 -8.48
CA THR A 23 4.63 9.75 -9.45
C THR A 23 3.42 10.62 -9.13
N ALA A 24 2.30 10.05 -8.66
CA ALA A 24 1.15 10.82 -8.22
C ALA A 24 1.47 11.68 -6.98
N TRP A 25 2.28 11.17 -6.05
CA TRP A 25 2.79 11.93 -4.92
C TRP A 25 3.63 13.12 -5.37
N VAL A 26 4.62 12.90 -6.24
CA VAL A 26 5.48 13.97 -6.77
C VAL A 26 4.65 15.03 -7.50
N MET A 27 3.69 14.61 -8.33
CA MET A 27 2.76 15.54 -8.99
C MET A 27 1.92 16.32 -7.98
N PHE A 28 1.48 15.70 -6.88
CA PHE A 28 0.74 16.39 -5.84
C PHE A 28 1.62 17.44 -5.14
N GLU A 29 2.88 17.14 -4.86
CA GLU A 29 3.80 18.13 -4.31
C GLU A 29 3.96 19.34 -5.25
N GLU A 30 4.22 19.10 -6.54
CA GLU A 30 4.44 20.16 -7.53
C GLU A 30 3.17 20.96 -7.86
N PHE A 31 1.99 20.33 -7.87
CA PHE A 31 0.75 21.04 -8.19
C PHE A 31 0.10 21.68 -6.97
N VAL A 32 0.21 21.08 -5.80
CA VAL A 32 -0.52 21.52 -4.60
C VAL A 32 0.40 22.24 -3.64
N ILE A 33 1.49 21.60 -3.23
CA ILE A 33 2.39 22.21 -2.24
C ILE A 33 3.10 23.40 -2.88
N ASP A 34 3.53 23.25 -4.14
CA ASP A 34 4.32 24.25 -4.83
C ASP A 34 3.49 25.45 -5.31
N ARG A 35 2.40 25.16 -6.01
CA ARG A 35 1.54 26.23 -6.50
C ARG A 35 0.84 27.06 -5.42
N HIS A 36 0.50 26.44 -4.28
CA HIS A 36 -0.18 27.14 -3.18
C HIS A 36 0.77 27.69 -2.10
N GLY A 37 2.08 27.48 -2.25
CA GLY A 37 3.05 28.04 -1.32
C GLY A 37 3.09 27.37 0.06
N LEU A 38 2.54 26.16 0.20
CA LEU A 38 2.37 25.49 1.50
C LEU A 38 3.71 25.09 2.13
N TRP A 39 4.79 25.01 1.35
CA TRP A 39 6.15 24.77 1.84
C TRP A 39 6.62 25.70 2.95
N ARG A 40 6.06 26.92 3.06
CA ARG A 40 6.42 27.84 4.16
C ARG A 40 6.02 27.30 5.53
N PHE A 41 5.07 26.38 5.57
CA PHE A 41 4.56 25.77 6.79
C PHE A 41 5.10 24.35 7.01
N LEU A 42 5.78 23.76 6.03
CA LEU A 42 6.39 22.44 6.18
C LEU A 42 7.83 22.57 6.67
N PRO A 43 8.16 22.12 7.89
CA PRO A 43 9.53 22.11 8.37
C PRO A 43 10.38 21.20 7.48
N PHE A 44 11.59 21.67 7.14
CA PHE A 44 12.58 20.98 6.29
C PHE A 44 12.23 20.81 4.80
N TYR A 45 11.13 21.41 4.32
CA TYR A 45 10.79 21.35 2.89
C TYR A 45 11.74 22.21 2.05
N LYS A 46 12.44 21.58 1.10
CA LYS A 46 13.32 22.23 0.13
C LYS A 46 12.64 22.13 -1.24
N VAL A 47 12.20 23.26 -1.76
CA VAL A 47 11.54 23.36 -3.07
C VAL A 47 12.41 22.68 -4.14
N GLY A 48 11.84 21.69 -4.83
CA GLY A 48 12.49 20.98 -5.94
C GLY A 48 13.61 20.01 -5.57
N LEU A 49 13.77 19.62 -4.30
CA LEU A 49 14.73 18.58 -3.88
C LEU A 49 14.04 17.42 -3.17
N PHE A 50 14.63 16.23 -3.27
CA PHE A 50 14.28 15.05 -2.50
C PHE A 50 14.28 15.37 -0.99
N CYS A 51 13.11 15.38 -0.38
CA CYS A 51 12.89 15.85 0.98
C CYS A 51 12.52 14.69 1.94
N VAL A 52 12.48 14.98 3.24
CA VAL A 52 12.01 14.06 4.29
C VAL A 52 10.57 13.58 3.99
N TRP A 53 9.76 14.43 3.37
CA TRP A 53 8.38 14.11 2.99
C TRP A 53 8.30 13.11 1.83
N ASP A 54 9.20 13.18 0.84
CA ASP A 54 9.33 12.14 -0.19
C ASP A 54 9.74 10.79 0.41
N VAL A 55 10.66 10.81 1.39
CA VAL A 55 11.06 9.60 2.10
C VAL A 55 9.88 9.03 2.89
N LEU A 56 9.11 9.87 3.56
CA LEU A 56 7.88 9.45 4.25
C LEU A 56 6.88 8.84 3.26
N ALA A 57 6.66 9.46 2.11
CA ALA A 57 5.77 8.96 1.08
C ALA A 57 6.23 7.60 0.53
N LEU A 58 7.52 7.45 0.25
CA LEU A 58 8.11 6.16 -0.15
C LEU A 58 7.90 5.08 0.92
N VAL A 59 8.07 5.42 2.20
CA VAL A 59 7.85 4.51 3.33
C VAL A 59 6.36 4.14 3.44
N VAL A 60 5.45 5.09 3.29
CA VAL A 60 3.99 4.84 3.37
C VAL A 60 3.52 3.99 2.19
N ILE A 61 3.94 4.30 0.97
CA ILE A 61 3.57 3.54 -0.24
C ILE A 61 4.18 2.13 -0.16
N GLY A 62 5.46 2.03 0.20
CA GLY A 62 6.16 0.75 0.34
C GLY A 62 5.55 -0.13 1.43
N SER A 63 5.34 0.41 2.63
CA SER A 63 4.73 -0.33 3.74
C SER A 63 3.28 -0.70 3.46
N GLY A 64 2.51 0.18 2.81
CA GLY A 64 1.15 -0.11 2.35
C GLY A 64 1.12 -1.27 1.37
N LEU A 65 1.98 -1.27 0.35
CA LEU A 65 2.08 -2.38 -0.60
C LEU A 65 2.51 -3.69 0.05
N VAL A 66 3.45 -3.64 1.02
CA VAL A 66 3.82 -4.81 1.81
C VAL A 66 2.63 -5.29 2.63
N TRP A 67 1.90 -4.41 3.30
CA TRP A 67 0.72 -4.74 4.11
C TRP A 67 -0.42 -5.34 3.28
N PHE A 68 -0.67 -4.81 2.07
CA PHE A 68 -1.65 -5.35 1.14
C PHE A 68 -1.20 -6.66 0.49
N SER A 69 0.11 -6.90 0.38
CA SER A 69 0.69 -8.14 -0.12
C SER A 69 0.72 -9.24 0.95
N LEU A 70 0.80 -8.87 2.23
CA LEU A 70 0.68 -9.83 3.31
C LEU A 70 -0.71 -10.47 3.23
N PRO A 71 -0.81 -11.80 3.36
CA PRO A 71 -2.11 -12.42 3.49
C PRO A 71 -2.77 -11.77 4.70
N ARG A 72 -3.87 -11.03 4.49
CA ARG A 72 -4.81 -10.76 5.58
C ARG A 72 -4.98 -12.11 6.24
N ARG A 73 -4.57 -12.22 7.50
CA ARG A 73 -4.91 -13.33 8.38
C ARG A 73 -6.41 -13.26 8.54
N SER A 74 -7.13 -13.60 7.47
CA SER A 74 -8.46 -14.15 7.53
C SER A 74 -8.29 -15.25 8.55
N GLU A 75 -9.01 -15.09 9.66
CA GLU A 75 -9.36 -16.16 10.57
C GLU A 75 -9.94 -17.31 9.74
N ARG A 76 -9.06 -18.05 9.07
CA ARG A 76 -9.22 -19.48 8.99
C ARG A 76 -9.01 -19.88 10.44
N ALA A 77 -10.12 -19.92 11.17
CA ALA A 77 -10.25 -20.86 12.27
C ALA A 77 -9.54 -22.13 11.77
N PRO A 78 -8.44 -22.56 12.40
CA PRO A 78 -7.91 -23.86 12.06
C PRO A 78 -9.08 -24.80 12.31
N CYS A 79 -9.56 -25.47 11.26
CA CYS A 79 -10.39 -26.64 11.45
C CYS A 79 -9.50 -27.60 12.25
N VAL A 80 -9.65 -27.55 13.57
CA VAL A 80 -8.96 -28.42 14.50
C VAL A 80 -9.45 -29.80 14.13
N LEU A 81 -8.60 -30.53 13.42
CA LEU A 81 -8.80 -31.92 13.08
C LEU A 81 -8.63 -32.72 14.36
N ARG A 82 -9.64 -32.70 15.23
CA ARG A 82 -9.78 -33.65 16.33
C ARG A 82 -10.89 -34.61 15.94
N GLY A 83 -10.54 -35.89 15.96
CA GLY A 83 -11.28 -36.98 15.35
C GLY A 83 -12.78 -36.98 15.62
N SER A 84 -13.50 -37.47 14.61
CA SER A 84 -14.93 -37.84 14.62
C SER A 84 -15.92 -36.70 14.86
N LEU A 85 -16.37 -36.07 13.77
CA LEU A 85 -17.78 -35.84 13.40
C LEU A 85 -17.82 -34.81 12.26
N ARG A 86 -18.24 -35.24 11.06
CA ARG A 86 -18.53 -34.32 9.95
C ARG A 86 -19.80 -33.55 10.28
N TRP A 87 -19.67 -32.33 10.75
CA TRP A 87 -20.74 -31.35 10.73
C TRP A 87 -20.23 -30.11 10.01
N CYS A 88 -20.65 -29.96 8.75
CA CYS A 88 -20.64 -28.67 8.06
C CYS A 88 -22.04 -28.09 8.21
N PRO A 89 -22.26 -26.98 8.92
CA PRO A 89 -23.51 -26.26 8.77
C PRO A 89 -23.48 -25.53 7.43
N VAL A 90 -24.49 -25.81 6.63
CA VAL A 90 -24.91 -24.98 5.51
C VAL A 90 -25.37 -23.63 6.09
N CYS A 91 -24.87 -22.54 5.49
CA CYS A 91 -25.39 -21.17 5.39
C CYS A 91 -24.26 -20.14 5.53
#